data_AF-A0A1H7RPR7-F1
#
_entry.id   AF-A0A1H7RPR7-F1
#
_cell.length_a   1.000
_cell.length_b   1.000
_cell.length_c   1.000
_cell.angle_alpha   90.00
_cell.angle_beta   90.00
_cell.angle_gamma   90.00
#
_symmetry.space_group_name_H-M   'P 1'
#
loop_
_entity.id
_entity.type
_entity.pdbx_description
1 polymer ?
#
loop_
_entity_poly.entity_id
_entity_poly.type
_entity_poly.pdbx_seq_one_letter_code
_entity_poly.pdbx_strand_id
1 'polypeptide(L)'
;MRKNGINRSILGRESMELTRFAYFIFLSHVIPETGRLSLVKEIGGEQKSYSPYYGRGLIQLTHLENYEPYGNFRKFHSGVVPEKFHALGWDPDVLIAKDNSGAQNTDNCVDSACFYVVKRSGMLSHVDAGVTQDDAIKASKDVNGYVAIENLNGLEVRLQSVVYLRNILTDEIFKSEQVAITFDWRGNSTKEPVLNAQGVPVMEGHPPHQHPKKKFYKTTHTINASIERQTP
;
A
#
# COMPACT_ATOMS: atom_id res chain seq x y z
N MET A 1 -29.54 -4.99 -42.17
CA MET A 1 -28.71 -5.22 -40.98
C MET A 1 -27.75 -4.05 -40.79
N ARG A 2 -27.98 -3.17 -39.80
CA ARG A 2 -27.04 -2.10 -39.45
C ARG A 2 -25.91 -2.72 -38.62
N LYS A 3 -24.67 -2.64 -39.10
CA LYS A 3 -23.48 -2.99 -38.31
C LYS A 3 -23.28 -1.87 -37.27
N ASN A 4 -23.45 -2.21 -35.99
CA ASN A 4 -23.05 -1.35 -34.88
C ASN A 4 -21.52 -1.22 -34.90
N GLY A 5 -21.02 -0.18 -35.56
CA GLY A 5 -19.61 0.21 -35.47
C GLY A 5 -19.36 0.82 -34.10
N ILE A 6 -18.88 0.00 -33.16
CA ILE A 6 -18.36 0.52 -31.89
C ILE A 6 -17.13 1.38 -32.22
N ASN A 7 -17.23 2.66 -31.89
CA ASN A 7 -16.27 3.68 -32.28
C ASN A 7 -14.96 3.48 -31.49
N ARG A 8 -13.91 2.96 -32.14
CA ARG A 8 -12.61 2.63 -31.51
C ARG A 8 -11.95 3.84 -30.81
N SER A 9 -12.31 5.07 -31.18
CA SER A 9 -11.81 6.30 -30.54
C SER A 9 -12.36 6.54 -29.13
N ILE A 10 -13.59 6.09 -28.85
CA ILE A 10 -14.23 6.19 -27.54
C ILE A 10 -13.60 5.16 -26.60
N LEU A 11 -13.46 3.91 -27.06
CA LEU A 11 -12.76 2.86 -26.34
C LEU A 11 -11.31 3.22 -26.02
N GLY A 12 -10.61 3.90 -26.94
CA GLY A 12 -9.23 4.36 -26.72
C GLY A 12 -9.09 5.47 -25.68
N ARG A 13 -10.08 6.37 -25.55
CA ARG A 13 -10.10 7.39 -24.49
C ARG A 13 -10.48 6.78 -23.14
N GLU A 14 -11.48 5.91 -23.10
CA GLU A 14 -11.87 5.18 -21.89
C GLU A 14 -10.72 4.30 -21.36
N SER A 15 -10.00 3.59 -22.24
CA SER A 15 -8.83 2.79 -21.83
C SER A 15 -7.68 3.65 -21.29
N MET A 16 -7.49 4.86 -21.82
CA MET A 16 -6.43 5.77 -21.38
C MET A 16 -6.77 6.41 -20.03
N GLU A 17 -8.04 6.78 -19.80
CA GLU A 17 -8.52 7.26 -18.49
C GLU A 17 -8.42 6.18 -17.41
N LEU A 18 -8.79 4.93 -17.71
CA LEU A 18 -8.62 3.80 -16.79
C LEU A 18 -7.14 3.54 -16.46
N THR A 19 -6.24 3.65 -17.45
CA THR A 19 -4.79 3.51 -17.23
C THR A 19 -4.25 4.63 -16.33
N ARG A 20 -4.81 5.84 -16.44
CA ARG A 20 -4.47 6.95 -15.54
C ARG A 20 -4.96 6.65 -14.12
N PHE A 21 -6.22 6.26 -13.94
CA PHE A 21 -6.84 5.81 -12.66
C PHE A 21 -5.99 4.76 -11.93
N ALA A 22 -5.55 3.74 -12.66
CA ALA A 22 -4.67 2.73 -12.11
C ALA A 22 -3.34 3.31 -11.59
N TYR A 23 -2.74 4.23 -12.35
CA TYR A 23 -1.50 4.89 -11.98
C TYR A 23 -1.65 5.81 -10.75
N PHE A 24 -2.77 6.54 -10.63
CA PHE A 24 -3.06 7.38 -9.46
C PHE A 24 -3.17 6.55 -8.19
N ILE A 25 -3.97 5.49 -8.24
CA ILE A 25 -4.18 4.62 -7.09
C ILE A 25 -2.87 3.91 -6.76
N PHE A 26 -2.09 3.46 -7.75
CA PHE A 26 -0.76 2.93 -7.50
C PHE A 26 0.15 3.92 -6.74
N LEU A 27 0.31 5.15 -7.24
CA LEU A 27 1.16 6.16 -6.62
C LEU A 27 0.67 6.58 -5.22
N SER A 28 -0.64 6.67 -5.01
CA SER A 28 -1.21 7.02 -3.71
C SER A 28 -0.90 5.98 -2.63
N HIS A 29 -0.55 4.76 -3.04
CA HIS A 29 -0.11 3.71 -2.13
C HIS A 29 1.41 3.68 -1.96
N VAL A 30 2.17 3.97 -3.01
CA VAL A 30 3.64 4.07 -2.94
C VAL A 30 4.08 5.21 -2.00
N ILE A 31 3.46 6.38 -2.08
CA ILE A 31 3.85 7.57 -1.29
C ILE A 31 3.92 7.27 0.22
N PRO A 32 2.86 6.76 0.88
CA PRO A 32 2.91 6.48 2.30
C PRO A 32 3.79 5.28 2.66
N GLU A 33 3.90 4.27 1.79
CA GLU A 33 4.77 3.09 2.06
C GLU A 33 6.25 3.43 2.08
N THR A 34 6.64 4.45 1.32
CA THR A 34 8.04 4.84 1.12
C THR A 34 8.43 6.12 1.85
N GLY A 35 7.56 6.64 2.73
CA GLY A 35 7.81 7.93 3.37
C GLY A 35 8.05 9.05 2.34
N ARG A 36 7.19 9.13 1.31
CA ARG A 36 7.31 10.04 0.16
C ARG A 36 8.52 9.76 -0.73
N LEU A 37 8.69 8.49 -1.12
CA LEU A 37 9.78 8.00 -1.98
C LEU A 37 11.19 8.13 -1.36
N SER A 38 11.29 8.42 -0.07
CA SER A 38 12.58 8.55 0.64
C SER A 38 13.11 7.22 1.16
N LEU A 39 12.24 6.20 1.28
CA LEU A 39 12.54 4.89 1.83
C LEU A 39 12.25 3.80 0.80
N VAL A 40 13.25 2.98 0.53
CA VAL A 40 13.14 1.77 -0.29
C VAL A 40 13.32 0.50 0.55
N LYS A 41 13.58 0.64 1.85
CA LYS A 41 13.73 -0.43 2.83
C LYS A 41 13.06 -0.05 4.14
N GLU A 42 12.36 -1.02 4.73
CA GLU A 42 11.70 -0.92 6.03
C GLU A 42 12.69 -0.53 7.14
N ILE A 43 12.33 0.47 7.93
CA ILE A 43 13.12 0.88 9.09
C ILE A 43 12.90 -0.13 10.23
N GLY A 44 13.99 -0.72 10.73
CA GLY A 44 13.95 -1.69 11.84
C GLY A 44 13.41 -3.07 11.45
N GLY A 45 13.36 -3.38 10.14
CA GLY A 45 12.93 -4.68 9.64
C GLY A 45 13.77 -5.84 10.17
N GLU A 46 15.03 -5.61 10.53
CA GLU A 46 15.94 -6.60 11.11
C GLU A 46 15.48 -7.13 12.47
N GLN A 47 14.69 -6.34 13.22
CA GLN A 47 14.19 -6.71 14.55
C GLN A 47 12.86 -7.46 14.51
N LYS A 48 12.31 -7.68 13.32
CA LYS A 48 10.99 -8.30 13.12
C LYS A 48 11.12 -9.82 13.03
N SER A 49 10.06 -10.53 13.40
CA SER A 49 10.01 -12.01 13.34
C SER A 49 10.14 -12.57 11.92
N TYR A 50 9.83 -11.77 10.90
CA TYR A 50 9.98 -12.12 9.48
C TYR A 50 11.34 -11.73 8.89
N SER A 51 12.29 -11.27 9.70
CA SER A 51 13.67 -11.03 9.26
C SER A 51 14.25 -12.32 8.66
N PRO A 52 14.94 -12.26 7.50
CA PRO A 52 15.41 -11.04 6.81
C PRO A 52 14.48 -10.52 5.69
N TYR A 53 13.25 -11.04 5.59
CA TYR A 53 12.27 -10.72 4.54
C TYR A 53 11.39 -9.52 4.89
N TYR A 54 11.99 -8.47 5.42
CA TYR A 54 11.33 -7.19 5.70
C TYR A 54 11.08 -6.37 4.42
N GLY A 55 10.31 -5.29 4.55
CA GLY A 55 9.87 -4.46 3.43
C GLY A 55 11.00 -3.91 2.57
N ARG A 56 10.91 -4.09 1.25
CA ARG A 56 11.78 -3.45 0.25
C ARG A 56 11.00 -2.98 -0.99
N GLY A 57 11.54 -2.00 -1.70
CA GLY A 57 10.94 -1.44 -2.91
C GLY A 57 9.76 -0.49 -2.64
N LEU A 58 9.07 -0.10 -3.72
CA LEU A 58 8.07 0.98 -3.67
C LEU A 58 6.76 0.58 -2.97
N ILE A 59 6.48 -0.72 -2.84
CA ILE A 59 5.31 -1.24 -2.11
C ILE A 59 5.70 -1.90 -0.78
N GLN A 60 6.97 -1.83 -0.39
CA GLN A 60 7.50 -2.52 0.79
C GLN A 60 7.18 -4.03 0.79
N LEU A 61 7.60 -4.75 -0.27
CA LEU A 61 7.42 -6.19 -0.40
C LEU A 61 7.99 -6.90 0.84
N THR A 62 7.13 -7.62 1.57
CA THR A 62 7.42 -8.19 2.90
C THR A 62 6.98 -9.65 2.97
N HIS A 63 7.64 -10.46 3.80
CA HIS A 63 7.45 -11.90 4.01
C HIS A 63 7.95 -12.79 2.86
N LEU A 64 8.59 -13.91 3.22
CA LEU A 64 9.15 -14.90 2.29
C LEU A 64 8.16 -15.31 1.19
N GLU A 65 6.92 -15.59 1.57
CA GLU A 65 5.81 -15.98 0.68
C GLU A 65 5.47 -14.97 -0.44
N ASN A 66 5.89 -13.70 -0.29
CA ASN A 66 5.75 -12.68 -1.33
C ASN A 66 7.05 -12.49 -2.14
N TYR A 67 8.20 -12.72 -1.51
CA TYR A 67 9.50 -12.69 -2.18
C TYR A 67 9.66 -13.86 -3.16
N GLU A 68 9.32 -15.08 -2.77
CA GLU A 68 9.41 -16.27 -3.63
C GLU A 68 8.73 -16.10 -5.01
N PRO A 69 7.44 -15.75 -5.10
CA PRO A 69 6.78 -15.59 -6.39
C PRO A 69 7.31 -14.39 -7.19
N TYR A 70 7.82 -13.34 -6.53
CA TYR A 70 8.45 -12.22 -7.22
C TYR A 70 9.77 -12.62 -7.88
N GLY A 71 10.64 -13.35 -7.16
CA GLY A 71 11.88 -13.87 -7.73
C GLY A 71 11.65 -14.81 -8.91
N ASN A 72 10.62 -15.66 -8.82
CA ASN A 72 10.19 -16.52 -9.92
C ASN A 72 9.71 -15.73 -11.14
N PHE A 73 8.91 -14.67 -10.93
CA PHE A 73 8.47 -13.77 -11.99
C PHE A 73 9.66 -13.11 -12.70
N ARG A 74 10.64 -12.62 -11.94
CA ARG A 74 11.86 -11.99 -12.48
C ARG A 74 12.90 -12.99 -13.01
N LYS A 75 12.68 -14.30 -12.80
CA LYS A 75 13.62 -15.38 -13.12
C LYS A 75 15.00 -15.11 -12.52
N PHE A 76 15.04 -14.67 -11.27
CA PHE A 76 16.29 -14.55 -10.56
C PHE A 76 16.92 -15.94 -10.40
N HIS A 77 18.14 -16.08 -10.89
CA HIS A 77 18.85 -17.35 -10.84
C HIS A 77 19.27 -17.64 -9.40
N SER A 78 19.09 -18.89 -8.98
CA SER A 78 19.65 -19.34 -7.72
C SER A 78 21.18 -19.38 -7.84
N GLY A 79 21.86 -18.58 -7.02
CA GLY A 79 23.31 -18.45 -7.03
C GLY A 79 23.89 -18.59 -5.62
N VAL A 80 25.18 -18.25 -5.48
CA VAL A 80 25.78 -18.10 -4.16
C VAL A 80 25.15 -16.86 -3.50
N VAL A 81 24.31 -17.09 -2.50
CA VAL A 81 23.60 -16.06 -1.75
C VAL A 81 24.01 -16.11 -0.28
N PRO A 82 23.94 -14.99 0.47
CA PRO A 82 24.19 -14.99 1.90
C PRO A 82 23.32 -16.02 2.64
N GLU A 83 23.84 -16.60 3.73
CA GLU A 83 23.17 -17.65 4.51
C GLU A 83 21.73 -17.28 4.91
N LYS A 84 21.52 -16.02 5.30
CA LYS A 84 20.20 -15.49 5.67
C LYS A 84 19.14 -15.60 4.55
N PHE A 85 19.55 -15.67 3.29
CA PHE A 85 18.67 -15.76 2.12
C PHE A 85 18.67 -17.13 1.44
N HIS A 86 19.28 -18.16 2.05
CA HIS A 86 19.31 -19.52 1.48
C HIS A 86 17.91 -20.06 1.14
N ALA A 87 16.91 -19.81 2.00
CA ALA A 87 15.54 -20.26 1.74
C ALA A 87 14.89 -19.57 0.52
N LEU A 88 15.30 -18.35 0.21
CA LEU A 88 14.79 -17.59 -0.93
C LEU A 88 15.55 -17.88 -2.23
N GLY A 89 16.84 -18.23 -2.13
CA GLY A 89 17.69 -18.61 -3.26
C GLY A 89 18.23 -17.44 -4.09
N TRP A 90 17.80 -16.20 -3.84
CA TRP A 90 18.32 -14.98 -4.44
C TRP A 90 18.49 -13.91 -3.34
N ASP A 91 19.29 -12.86 -3.60
CA ASP A 91 19.64 -11.85 -2.61
C ASP A 91 18.80 -10.55 -2.76
N PRO A 92 17.84 -10.28 -1.86
CA PRO A 92 17.05 -9.05 -1.87
C PRO A 92 17.82 -7.76 -1.61
N ASP A 93 18.94 -7.83 -0.90
CA ASP A 93 19.77 -6.65 -0.64
C ASP A 93 20.43 -6.18 -1.94
N VAL A 94 20.82 -7.11 -2.81
CA VAL A 94 21.41 -6.81 -4.13
C VAL A 94 20.34 -6.54 -5.18
N LEU A 95 19.29 -7.37 -5.23
CA LEU A 95 18.32 -7.36 -6.31
C LEU A 95 17.13 -6.44 -6.04
N ILE A 96 16.93 -5.89 -4.85
CA ILE A 96 15.91 -4.84 -4.63
C ILE A 96 16.53 -3.66 -3.91
N ALA A 97 16.83 -3.80 -2.62
CA ALA A 97 17.36 -2.70 -1.81
C ALA A 97 18.04 -3.23 -0.55
N LYS A 98 19.27 -2.76 -0.30
CA LYS A 98 20.04 -3.07 0.91
C LYS A 98 19.81 -2.05 2.02
N ASP A 99 19.66 -0.78 1.64
CA ASP A 99 19.54 0.37 2.54
C ASP A 99 18.80 1.53 1.87
N ASN A 100 18.56 2.59 2.66
CA ASN A 100 17.95 3.84 2.19
C ASN A 100 19.00 4.89 1.81
N SER A 101 20.26 4.49 1.59
CA SER A 101 21.40 5.36 1.29
C SER A 101 21.83 5.26 -0.18
N GLY A 102 20.97 4.73 -1.04
CA GLY A 102 21.18 4.63 -2.48
C GLY A 102 21.63 3.25 -2.96
N ALA A 103 21.83 2.27 -2.07
CA ALA A 103 22.11 0.89 -2.48
C ALA A 103 20.82 0.14 -2.85
N GLN A 104 20.28 0.49 -4.02
CA GLN A 104 19.02 -0.06 -4.53
C GLN A 104 19.11 -0.38 -6.03
N ASN A 105 18.38 -1.41 -6.44
CA ASN A 105 18.08 -1.65 -7.84
C ASN A 105 16.75 -0.95 -8.15
N THR A 106 16.82 0.19 -8.84
CA THR A 106 15.65 1.04 -9.12
C THR A 106 14.56 0.30 -9.89
N ASP A 107 14.95 -0.48 -10.89
CA ASP A 107 14.00 -1.21 -11.75
C ASP A 107 13.25 -2.26 -10.93
N ASN A 108 13.95 -2.97 -10.06
CA ASN A 108 13.36 -4.01 -9.23
C ASN A 108 12.54 -3.43 -8.06
N CYS A 109 12.88 -2.22 -7.58
CA CYS A 109 12.04 -1.47 -6.64
C CYS A 109 10.68 -1.10 -7.26
N VAL A 110 10.65 -0.73 -8.54
CA VAL A 110 9.41 -0.44 -9.28
C VAL A 110 8.68 -1.73 -9.64
N ASP A 111 9.38 -2.70 -10.22
CA ASP A 111 8.78 -3.95 -10.70
C ASP A 111 8.18 -4.78 -9.58
N SER A 112 8.78 -4.80 -8.38
CA SER A 112 8.19 -5.46 -7.21
C SER A 112 6.84 -4.87 -6.83
N ALA A 113 6.68 -3.56 -6.96
CA ALA A 113 5.42 -2.88 -6.69
C ALA A 113 4.37 -3.19 -7.78
N CYS A 114 4.74 -3.11 -9.06
CA CYS A 114 3.86 -3.48 -10.17
C CYS A 114 3.46 -4.97 -10.11
N PHE A 115 4.41 -5.85 -9.80
CA PHE A 115 4.17 -7.28 -9.61
C PHE A 115 3.14 -7.52 -8.50
N TYR A 116 3.28 -6.84 -7.35
CA TYR A 116 2.36 -7.01 -6.24
C TYR A 116 0.92 -6.63 -6.64
N VAL A 117 0.76 -5.50 -7.35
CA VAL A 117 -0.54 -5.02 -7.86
C VAL A 117 -1.21 -6.06 -8.75
N VAL A 118 -0.45 -6.67 -9.66
CA VAL A 118 -0.98 -7.64 -10.63
C VAL A 118 -1.23 -9.00 -9.99
N LYS A 119 -0.36 -9.44 -9.07
CA LYS A 119 -0.43 -10.77 -8.44
C LYS A 119 -1.51 -10.86 -7.37
N ARG A 120 -1.79 -9.77 -6.65
CA ARG A 120 -2.77 -9.78 -5.55
C ARG A 120 -4.18 -9.88 -6.14
N SER A 121 -4.88 -10.97 -5.80
CA SER A 121 -6.24 -11.21 -6.26
C SER A 121 -7.15 -10.01 -5.97
N GLY A 122 -7.84 -9.51 -7.00
CA GLY A 122 -8.76 -8.37 -6.92
C GLY A 122 -8.10 -6.99 -6.95
N MET A 123 -6.80 -6.89 -6.67
CA MET A 123 -6.13 -5.59 -6.53
C MET A 123 -6.12 -4.80 -7.83
N LEU A 124 -5.75 -5.42 -8.96
CA LEU A 124 -5.79 -4.75 -10.26
C LEU A 124 -7.21 -4.23 -10.57
N SER A 125 -8.25 -5.03 -10.35
CA SER A 125 -9.63 -4.59 -10.59
C SER A 125 -10.09 -3.46 -9.66
N HIS A 126 -9.56 -3.37 -8.45
CA HIS A 126 -9.88 -2.27 -7.52
C HIS A 126 -9.11 -1.00 -7.87
N VAL A 127 -7.87 -1.14 -8.31
CA VAL A 127 -7.03 -0.07 -8.82
C VAL A 127 -7.61 0.52 -10.12
N ASP A 128 -8.22 -0.31 -10.96
CA ASP A 128 -8.90 0.09 -12.20
C ASP A 128 -10.34 0.61 -11.99
N ALA A 129 -10.91 0.48 -10.79
CA ALA A 129 -12.33 0.76 -10.54
C ALA A 129 -12.66 2.26 -10.61
N GLY A 130 -11.70 3.13 -10.28
CA GLY A 130 -11.90 4.56 -10.24
C GLY A 130 -10.96 5.28 -9.27
N VAL A 131 -11.26 6.55 -9.02
CA VAL A 131 -10.47 7.45 -8.15
C VAL A 131 -11.29 8.05 -7.01
N THR A 132 -12.43 7.42 -6.67
CA THR A 132 -13.22 7.86 -5.52
C THR A 132 -12.55 7.49 -4.20
N GLN A 133 -13.02 8.08 -3.10
CA GLN A 133 -12.55 7.72 -1.75
C GLN A 133 -12.78 6.23 -1.47
N ASP A 134 -13.92 5.67 -1.90
CA ASP A 134 -14.24 4.26 -1.67
C ASP A 134 -13.32 3.33 -2.46
N ASP A 135 -13.00 3.69 -3.71
CA ASP A 135 -12.02 2.95 -4.53
C ASP A 135 -10.65 2.95 -3.85
N ALA A 136 -10.21 4.11 -3.37
CA ALA A 136 -8.95 4.27 -2.66
C ALA A 136 -8.89 3.45 -1.36
N ILE A 137 -9.97 3.44 -0.57
CA ILE A 137 -10.08 2.61 0.64
C ILE A 137 -10.01 1.13 0.28
N LYS A 138 -10.69 0.72 -0.80
CA LYS A 138 -10.70 -0.68 -1.24
C LYS A 138 -9.32 -1.15 -1.68
N ALA A 139 -8.63 -0.37 -2.51
CA ALA A 139 -7.24 -0.64 -2.89
C ALA A 139 -6.28 -0.61 -1.68
N SER A 140 -6.53 0.28 -0.71
CA SER A 140 -5.71 0.36 0.51
C SER A 140 -5.78 -0.92 1.33
N LYS A 141 -6.95 -1.56 1.34
CA LYS A 141 -7.11 -2.88 1.95
C LYS A 141 -6.21 -3.88 1.23
N ASP A 142 -6.24 -3.97 -0.10
CA ASP A 142 -5.43 -4.94 -0.85
C ASP A 142 -3.93 -4.81 -0.57
N VAL A 143 -3.41 -3.58 -0.56
CA VAL A 143 -2.00 -3.30 -0.28
C VAL A 143 -1.59 -3.82 1.09
N ASN A 144 -2.42 -3.58 2.11
CA ASN A 144 -2.13 -3.98 3.49
C ASN A 144 -2.66 -5.39 3.84
N GLY A 145 -2.82 -6.28 2.85
CA GLY A 145 -3.19 -7.68 3.08
C GLY A 145 -4.70 -7.96 3.25
N TYR A 146 -5.55 -7.01 2.89
CA TYR A 146 -7.02 -7.00 3.00
C TYR A 146 -7.55 -7.07 4.44
N VAL A 147 -7.00 -6.21 5.30
CA VAL A 147 -7.41 -6.13 6.71
C VAL A 147 -8.64 -5.24 6.92
N ALA A 148 -9.28 -5.37 8.09
CA ALA A 148 -10.32 -4.44 8.53
C ALA A 148 -9.81 -2.99 8.54
N ILE A 149 -10.70 -2.02 8.30
CA ILE A 149 -10.31 -0.63 8.01
C ILE A 149 -9.46 -0.02 9.12
N GLU A 150 -9.80 -0.26 10.38
CA GLU A 150 -9.07 0.21 11.56
C GLU A 150 -7.64 -0.36 11.68
N ASN A 151 -7.34 -1.45 10.98
CA ASN A 151 -6.00 -2.03 10.93
C ASN A 151 -5.17 -1.54 9.74
N LEU A 152 -5.74 -0.73 8.83
CA LEU A 152 -5.01 -0.18 7.69
C LEU A 152 -3.94 0.78 8.14
N ASN A 153 -2.75 0.68 7.54
CA ASN A 153 -1.64 1.60 7.76
C ASN A 153 -1.70 2.78 6.78
N GLY A 154 -1.55 3.99 7.35
CA GLY A 154 -1.45 5.24 6.58
C GLY A 154 -2.70 5.64 5.79
N LEU A 155 -3.91 5.20 6.17
CA LEU A 155 -5.12 5.48 5.39
C LEU A 155 -5.34 6.98 5.15
N GLU A 156 -5.17 7.80 6.19
CA GLU A 156 -5.27 9.26 6.08
C GLU A 156 -4.37 9.83 4.98
N VAL A 157 -3.09 9.46 4.99
CA VAL A 157 -2.09 9.92 4.01
C VAL A 157 -2.39 9.40 2.61
N ARG A 158 -2.91 8.16 2.47
CA ARG A 158 -3.36 7.62 1.17
C ARG A 158 -4.49 8.45 0.59
N LEU A 159 -5.50 8.80 1.41
CA LEU A 159 -6.64 9.59 0.97
C LEU A 159 -6.23 11.02 0.58
N GLN A 160 -5.37 11.66 1.37
CA GLN A 160 -4.78 12.97 1.00
C GLN A 160 -3.99 12.87 -0.32
N SER A 161 -3.22 11.79 -0.51
CA SER A 161 -2.46 11.56 -1.74
C SER A 161 -3.38 11.41 -2.95
N VAL A 162 -4.53 10.75 -2.81
CA VAL A 162 -5.52 10.65 -3.91
C VAL A 162 -6.05 12.02 -4.31
N VAL A 163 -6.41 12.87 -3.34
CA VAL A 163 -6.86 14.24 -3.65
C VAL A 163 -5.77 15.04 -4.33
N TYR A 164 -4.54 15.00 -3.80
CA TYR A 164 -3.42 15.72 -4.38
C TYR A 164 -3.09 15.24 -5.80
N LEU A 165 -3.03 13.92 -6.01
CA LEU A 165 -2.73 13.33 -7.31
C LEU A 165 -3.83 13.61 -8.35
N ARG A 166 -5.12 13.62 -7.94
CA ARG A 166 -6.22 14.07 -8.81
C ARG A 166 -6.01 15.52 -9.26
N ASN A 167 -5.64 16.41 -8.35
CA ASN A 167 -5.35 17.81 -8.68
C ASN A 167 -4.18 17.98 -9.64
N ILE A 168 -3.14 17.13 -9.58
CA ILE A 168 -1.94 17.31 -10.40
C ILE A 168 -1.89 16.53 -11.72
N LEU A 169 -2.55 15.37 -11.84
CA LEU A 169 -2.49 14.57 -13.10
C LEU A 169 -3.85 14.35 -13.78
N THR A 170 -4.95 14.90 -13.26
CA THR A 170 -6.24 14.93 -13.97
C THR A 170 -6.61 16.34 -14.40
N ASP A 171 -7.58 16.44 -15.31
CA ASP A 171 -8.19 17.72 -15.71
C ASP A 171 -9.31 18.16 -14.73
N GLU A 172 -9.36 17.58 -13.52
CA GLU A 172 -10.38 17.91 -12.52
C GLU A 172 -10.18 19.32 -11.96
N ILE A 173 -11.25 20.12 -12.01
CA ILE A 173 -11.26 21.48 -11.45
C ILE A 173 -11.83 21.44 -10.04
N PHE A 174 -10.96 21.62 -9.06
CA PHE A 174 -11.36 21.78 -7.66
C PHE A 174 -11.88 23.20 -7.41
N LYS A 175 -13.02 23.31 -6.71
CA LYS A 175 -13.68 24.60 -6.42
C LYS A 175 -13.11 25.32 -5.19
N SER A 176 -12.21 24.68 -4.47
CA SER A 176 -11.64 25.15 -3.20
C SER A 176 -10.21 24.64 -3.07
N GLU A 177 -9.34 25.44 -2.47
CA GLU A 177 -7.95 25.10 -2.15
C GLU A 177 -7.82 24.05 -1.03
N GLN A 178 -8.94 23.78 -0.34
CA GLN A 178 -9.06 22.70 0.63
C GLN A 178 -10.23 21.79 0.30
N VAL A 179 -9.99 20.48 0.37
CA VAL A 179 -10.98 19.44 0.18
C VAL A 179 -11.19 18.71 1.51
N ALA A 180 -12.39 18.81 2.07
CA ALA A 180 -12.76 18.03 3.25
C ALA A 180 -12.96 16.56 2.86
N ILE A 181 -12.32 15.65 3.61
CA ILE A 181 -12.40 14.20 3.45
C ILE A 181 -12.94 13.63 4.75
N THR A 182 -14.06 12.91 4.70
CA THR A 182 -14.67 12.25 5.86
C THR A 182 -14.64 10.74 5.69
N PHE A 183 -14.04 10.02 6.64
CA PHE A 183 -13.83 8.58 6.53
C PHE A 183 -13.76 7.91 7.91
N ASP A 184 -14.12 6.63 7.94
CA ASP A 184 -13.96 5.80 9.13
C ASP A 184 -12.57 5.17 9.16
N TRP A 185 -11.90 5.22 10.31
CA TRP A 185 -10.61 4.57 10.52
C TRP A 185 -10.35 4.31 12.01
N ARG A 186 -9.14 3.87 12.39
CA ARG A 186 -8.77 3.80 13.81
C ARG A 186 -8.77 5.19 14.43
N GLY A 187 -9.27 5.30 15.65
CA GLY A 187 -9.26 6.55 16.41
C GLY A 187 -7.87 6.91 16.93
N ASN A 188 -7.10 5.91 17.34
CA ASN A 188 -5.77 6.11 17.93
C ASN A 188 -4.69 5.33 17.18
N SER A 189 -3.46 5.83 17.22
CA SER A 189 -2.27 5.16 16.67
C SER A 189 -1.86 3.94 17.49
N THR A 190 -2.28 3.87 18.76
CA THR A 190 -2.04 2.75 19.67
C THR A 190 -3.30 1.91 19.84
N LYS A 191 -3.12 0.58 19.98
CA LYS A 191 -4.23 -0.31 20.29
C LYS A 191 -4.66 -0.12 21.74
N GLU A 192 -5.97 -0.14 21.96
CA GLU A 192 -6.60 0.03 23.26
C GLU A 192 -7.13 -1.31 23.78
N PRO A 193 -7.23 -1.51 25.11
CA PRO A 193 -7.77 -2.74 25.69
C PRO A 193 -9.20 -3.05 25.20
N VAL A 194 -9.47 -4.32 24.96
CA VAL A 194 -10.84 -4.82 24.75
C VAL A 194 -11.50 -4.96 26.12
N LEU A 195 -12.62 -4.27 26.33
CA LEU A 195 -13.36 -4.34 27.59
C LEU A 195 -14.53 -5.33 27.47
N ASN A 196 -14.82 -6.07 28.53
CA ASN A 196 -16.03 -6.88 28.66
C ASN A 196 -17.24 -5.99 29.06
N ALA A 197 -18.42 -6.61 29.22
CA ALA A 197 -19.65 -5.90 29.56
C ALA A 197 -19.60 -5.15 30.91
N GLN A 198 -18.65 -5.48 31.78
CA GLN A 198 -18.42 -4.87 33.09
C GLN A 198 -17.32 -3.78 33.04
N GLY A 199 -16.79 -3.46 31.86
CA GLY A 199 -15.72 -2.47 31.70
C GLY A 199 -14.32 -2.99 32.07
N VAL A 200 -14.15 -4.30 32.26
CA VAL A 200 -12.87 -4.91 32.65
C VAL A 200 -12.13 -5.40 31.40
N PRO A 201 -10.79 -5.21 31.29
CA PRO A 201 -10.01 -5.73 30.18
C PRO A 201 -10.13 -7.25 30.01
N VAL A 202 -10.41 -7.68 28.80
CA VAL A 202 -10.37 -9.09 28.39
C VAL A 202 -8.90 -9.49 28.28
N MET A 203 -8.50 -10.55 28.99
CA MET A 203 -7.14 -11.07 28.98
C MET A 203 -6.98 -12.16 27.91
N GLU A 204 -5.80 -12.23 27.29
CA GLU A 204 -5.41 -13.30 26.36
C GLU A 204 -4.02 -13.85 26.70
N GLY A 205 -3.72 -15.05 26.21
CA GLY A 205 -2.49 -15.80 26.52
C GLY A 205 -2.70 -16.89 27.59
N HIS A 206 -1.64 -17.67 27.83
CA HIS A 206 -1.63 -18.75 28.82
C HIS A 206 -0.88 -18.30 30.08
N PRO A 207 -1.31 -18.70 31.29
CA PRO A 207 -0.56 -18.43 32.51
C PRO A 207 0.90 -18.92 32.41
N PRO A 208 1.89 -18.14 32.87
CA PRO A 208 1.77 -16.85 33.58
C PRO A 208 1.74 -15.60 32.68
N HIS A 209 1.83 -15.76 31.35
CA HIS A 209 2.04 -14.65 30.40
C HIS A 209 0.73 -14.08 29.84
N GLN A 210 -0.27 -13.89 30.70
CA GLN A 210 -1.52 -13.25 30.32
C GLN A 210 -1.33 -11.74 30.15
N HIS A 211 -1.94 -11.18 29.12
CA HIS A 211 -1.90 -9.75 28.84
C HIS A 211 -3.27 -9.27 28.35
N PRO A 212 -3.61 -7.98 28.51
CA PRO A 212 -4.86 -7.45 27.98
C PRO A 212 -4.89 -7.60 26.47
N LYS A 213 -5.96 -8.19 25.94
CA LYS A 213 -6.27 -8.18 24.51
C LYS A 213 -6.46 -6.74 24.07
N LYS A 214 -5.79 -6.34 22.99
CA LYS A 214 -5.87 -4.96 22.46
C LYS A 214 -6.33 -4.93 21.01
N LYS A 215 -7.07 -3.90 20.63
CA LYS A 215 -7.48 -3.64 19.24
C LYS A 215 -7.50 -2.15 18.93
N PHE A 216 -7.57 -1.82 17.64
CA PHE A 216 -7.95 -0.48 17.24
C PHE A 216 -9.47 -0.35 17.31
N TYR A 217 -9.96 0.79 17.81
CA TYR A 217 -11.36 1.15 17.74
C TYR A 217 -11.60 2.09 16.57
N LYS A 218 -12.68 1.83 15.83
CA LYS A 218 -13.07 2.63 14.69
C LYS A 218 -13.74 3.93 15.16
N THR A 219 -13.40 5.05 14.55
CA THR A 219 -14.07 6.34 14.69
C THR A 219 -14.18 7.00 13.31
N THR A 220 -15.02 8.03 13.22
CA THR A 220 -15.12 8.87 12.03
C THR A 220 -14.17 10.05 12.16
N HIS A 221 -13.40 10.30 11.11
CA HIS A 221 -12.50 11.43 10.97
C HIS A 221 -13.00 12.37 9.89
N THR A 222 -12.75 13.67 10.06
CA THR A 222 -12.84 14.66 8.99
C THR A 222 -11.52 15.41 8.94
N ILE A 223 -10.85 15.36 7.80
CA ILE A 223 -9.59 16.07 7.54
C ILE A 223 -9.77 17.04 6.39
N ASN A 224 -8.95 18.09 6.35
CA ASN A 224 -8.87 19.00 5.19
C ASN A 224 -7.57 18.71 4.43
N ALA A 225 -7.68 18.18 3.22
CA ALA A 225 -6.56 18.02 2.32
C ALA A 225 -6.33 19.33 1.56
N SER A 226 -5.14 19.91 1.71
CA SER A 226 -4.74 21.08 0.91
C SER A 226 -4.33 20.63 -0.49
N ILE A 227 -4.83 21.36 -1.50
CA ILE A 227 -4.39 21.24 -2.90
C ILE A 227 -3.51 22.40 -3.34
N GLU A 228 -3.15 23.31 -2.42
CA GLU A 228 -2.11 24.30 -2.68
C GLU A 228 -0.84 23.57 -3.11
N ARG A 229 -0.17 24.10 -4.15
CA ARG A 229 1.15 23.59 -4.56
C ARG A 229 2.04 23.60 -3.31
N GLN A 230 2.37 22.42 -2.80
CA GLN A 230 3.45 22.30 -1.84
C GLN A 230 4.71 22.71 -2.59
N THR A 231 5.19 23.93 -2.32
CA THR A 231 6.54 24.34 -2.73
C THR A 231 7.52 23.31 -2.18
N PRO A 232 8.52 22.89 -2.97
CA PRO A 232 9.49 21.86 -2.58
C PRO A 232 10.11 22.09 -1.20
#